data_AF-A0A1I7UEC0-F1
#
_entry.id   AF-A0A1I7UEC0-F1
#
_cell.length_a   1.000
_cell.length_b   1.000
_cell.length_c   1.000
_cell.angle_alpha   90.00
_cell.angle_beta   90.00
_cell.angle_gamma   90.00
#
_symmetry.space_group_name_H-M   'P 1'
#
loop_
_entity.id
_entity.type
_entity.pdbx_description
1 polymer ?
#
loop_
_entity_poly.entity_id
_entity_poly.type
_entity_poly.pdbx_seq_one_letter_code
_entity_poly.pdbx_strand_id
1 'polypeptide(L)'
;MLIGNSYSLNHATLFHQECGHKANSIALETMPTCEPLYPPSEREGCSERLRTFEREVEEIKPDYLFIFSRFFDIGNPMPPNVTSLDEDPIYRKMKSQLEIYLKSVRNKIYMMNQIARSNKQIGLIAKAVVEKQDLVELDKSLVARDPKMARLRYEKLVSECSRCALIDYKPYFFNETTQTWRFYDEQQAGLTYLTNGIHLSFHGLELIRPVIRNVCNSL
;
A
#
# COMPACT_ATOMS: atom_id res chain seq x y z
N MET A 1 8.76 -12.75 3.51
CA MET A 1 8.26 -12.78 2.12
C MET A 1 7.48 -11.50 1.84
N LEU A 2 7.61 -10.93 0.65
CA LEU A 2 6.81 -9.80 0.18
C LEU A 2 5.85 -10.27 -0.92
N ILE A 3 4.58 -9.86 -0.82
CA ILE A 3 3.56 -10.10 -1.86
C ILE A 3 2.80 -8.83 -2.22
N GLY A 4 2.44 -8.68 -3.49
CA GLY A 4 1.68 -7.51 -3.92
C GLY A 4 1.73 -7.20 -5.39
N ASN A 5 1.36 -5.96 -5.72
CA ASN A 5 1.53 -5.44 -7.06
C ASN A 5 2.90 -4.77 -7.22
N SER A 6 3.03 -3.92 -8.22
CA SER A 6 4.26 -3.18 -8.50
C SER A 6 4.73 -2.29 -7.35
N TYR A 7 3.90 -2.03 -6.32
CA TYR A 7 4.36 -1.43 -5.07
C TYR A 7 5.28 -2.35 -4.26
N SER A 8 5.00 -3.66 -4.18
CA SER A 8 5.91 -4.61 -3.54
C SER A 8 7.28 -4.63 -4.23
N LEU A 9 7.29 -4.64 -5.57
CA LEU A 9 8.52 -4.57 -6.34
C LEU A 9 9.27 -3.26 -6.10
N ASN A 10 8.54 -2.13 -6.07
CA ASN A 10 9.10 -0.80 -5.77
C ASN A 10 9.74 -0.72 -4.36
N HIS A 11 9.24 -1.49 -3.39
CA HIS A 11 9.79 -1.54 -2.03
C HIS A 11 10.85 -2.65 -1.83
N ALA A 12 11.01 -3.59 -2.77
CA ALA A 12 11.82 -4.80 -2.56
C ALA A 12 13.29 -4.49 -2.20
N THR A 13 13.89 -3.50 -2.87
CA THR A 13 15.28 -3.09 -2.57
C THR A 13 15.40 -2.51 -1.17
N LEU A 14 14.42 -1.70 -0.74
CA LEU A 14 14.40 -1.12 0.60
C LEU A 14 14.29 -2.20 1.68
N PHE A 15 13.43 -3.20 1.48
CA PHE A 15 13.36 -4.36 2.38
C PHE A 15 14.65 -5.17 2.41
N HIS A 16 15.28 -5.40 1.26
CA HIS A 16 16.57 -6.10 1.23
C HIS A 16 17.64 -5.35 2.04
N GLN A 17 17.71 -4.03 1.90
CA GLN A 17 18.68 -3.20 2.62
C GLN A 17 18.41 -3.17 4.14
N GLU A 18 17.15 -2.98 4.55
CA GLU A 18 16.81 -2.76 5.96
C GLU A 18 16.59 -4.08 6.74
N CYS A 19 16.08 -5.14 6.10
CA CYS A 19 15.80 -6.43 6.73
C CYS A 19 16.81 -7.53 6.39
N GLY A 20 17.62 -7.38 5.32
CA GLY A 20 18.44 -8.48 4.76
C GLY A 20 19.44 -9.08 5.74
N HIS A 21 20.00 -8.27 6.64
CA HIS A 21 20.95 -8.73 7.66
C HIS A 21 20.31 -9.59 8.76
N LYS A 22 18.97 -9.61 8.87
CA LYS A 22 18.19 -10.40 9.83
C LYS A 22 17.51 -11.61 9.18
N ALA A 23 17.47 -11.69 7.86
CA ALA A 23 16.70 -12.68 7.13
C ALA A 23 17.61 -13.73 6.51
N ASN A 24 17.29 -15.02 6.72
CA ASN A 24 17.95 -16.11 6.00
C ASN A 24 17.63 -16.06 4.50
N SER A 25 16.39 -15.66 4.16
CA SER A 25 15.95 -15.45 2.78
C SER A 25 14.83 -14.42 2.72
N ILE A 26 14.74 -13.71 1.60
CA ILE A 26 13.64 -12.80 1.30
C ILE A 26 13.03 -13.21 -0.04
N ALA A 27 11.90 -13.90 0.02
CA ALA A 27 11.10 -14.19 -1.17
C ALA A 27 10.23 -12.99 -1.56
N LEU A 28 10.03 -12.82 -2.87
CA LEU A 28 9.21 -11.77 -3.47
C LEU A 28 8.32 -12.42 -4.53
N GLU A 29 7.01 -12.29 -4.38
CA GLU A 29 6.03 -12.65 -5.41
C GLU A 29 5.23 -11.40 -5.77
N THR A 30 5.27 -10.96 -7.02
CA THR A 30 4.56 -9.74 -7.42
C THR A 30 3.83 -9.89 -8.73
N MET A 31 2.64 -9.32 -8.77
CA MET A 31 1.85 -9.26 -9.98
C MET A 31 1.34 -7.85 -10.22
N PRO A 32 1.83 -7.14 -11.26
CA PRO A 32 1.35 -5.80 -11.58
C PRO A 32 -0.17 -5.73 -11.59
N THR A 33 -0.71 -4.67 -11.00
CA THR A 33 -2.15 -4.38 -10.92
C THR A 33 -3.04 -5.32 -10.10
N CYS A 34 -2.57 -6.48 -9.65
CA CYS A 34 -3.36 -7.39 -8.81
C CYS A 34 -3.11 -7.18 -7.32
N GLU A 35 -4.16 -7.21 -6.49
CA GLU A 35 -4.04 -7.00 -5.04
C GLU A 35 -4.10 -8.35 -4.29
N PRO A 36 -3.23 -8.62 -3.31
CA PRO A 36 -3.17 -9.92 -2.65
C PRO A 36 -4.34 -10.23 -1.72
N LEU A 37 -5.20 -9.26 -1.41
CA LEU A 37 -6.37 -9.47 -0.56
C LEU A 37 -7.68 -9.44 -1.35
N TYR A 38 -7.67 -8.92 -2.57
CA TYR A 38 -8.89 -8.78 -3.37
C TYR A 38 -8.53 -8.69 -4.86
N PRO A 39 -9.09 -9.54 -5.73
CA PRO A 39 -8.81 -9.47 -7.15
C PRO A 39 -9.59 -8.30 -7.78
N PRO A 40 -8.94 -7.29 -8.38
CA PRO A 40 -9.66 -6.21 -9.04
C PRO A 40 -10.47 -6.72 -10.24
N SER A 41 -11.72 -6.29 -10.33
CA SER A 41 -12.73 -6.74 -11.30
C SER A 41 -12.39 -6.38 -12.75
N GLU A 42 -11.78 -5.22 -12.98
CA GLU A 42 -11.38 -4.75 -14.32
C GLU A 42 -10.00 -5.27 -14.78
N ARG A 43 -9.39 -6.20 -14.04
CA ARG A 43 -8.04 -6.70 -14.33
C ARG A 43 -8.06 -8.20 -14.59
N GLU A 44 -7.96 -8.55 -15.87
CA GLU A 44 -7.93 -9.92 -16.33
C GLU A 44 -6.82 -10.72 -15.63
N GLY A 45 -7.12 -11.96 -15.27
CA GLY A 45 -6.20 -12.87 -14.60
C GLY A 45 -5.96 -12.60 -13.10
N CYS A 46 -6.42 -11.49 -12.50
CA CYS A 46 -6.12 -11.22 -11.09
C CYS A 46 -6.72 -12.23 -10.11
N SER A 47 -7.83 -12.88 -10.45
CA SER A 47 -8.40 -13.99 -9.67
C SER A 47 -7.49 -15.22 -9.64
N GLU A 48 -6.82 -15.54 -10.75
CA GLU A 48 -5.84 -16.64 -10.83
C GLU A 48 -4.55 -16.27 -10.10
N ARG A 49 -4.15 -15.00 -10.19
CA ARG A 49 -2.98 -14.47 -9.51
C ARG A 49 -3.13 -14.44 -8.00
N LEU A 50 -4.36 -14.26 -7.51
CA LEU A 50 -4.67 -14.44 -6.10
C LEU A 50 -4.32 -15.85 -5.60
N ARG A 51 -4.67 -16.88 -6.37
CA ARG A 51 -4.30 -18.28 -6.07
C ARG A 51 -2.80 -18.53 -6.14
N THR A 52 -2.10 -17.79 -6.99
CA THR A 52 -0.63 -17.85 -7.03
C THR A 52 -0.05 -17.35 -5.70
N PHE A 53 -0.49 -16.19 -5.20
CA PHE A 53 -0.06 -15.71 -3.88
C PHE A 53 -0.37 -16.70 -2.75
N GLU A 54 -1.54 -17.34 -2.77
CA GLU A 54 -1.90 -18.39 -1.81
C GLU A 54 -0.90 -19.53 -1.81
N ARG A 55 -0.63 -20.10 -2.99
CA ARG A 55 0.30 -21.21 -3.16
C ARG A 55 1.71 -20.84 -2.70
N GLU A 56 2.24 -19.68 -3.13
CA GLU A 56 3.60 -19.28 -2.77
C GLU A 56 3.73 -19.07 -1.24
N VAL A 57 2.72 -18.51 -0.58
CA VAL A 57 2.72 -18.35 0.89
C VAL A 57 2.63 -19.72 1.59
N GLU A 58 1.86 -20.65 1.05
CA GLU A 58 1.73 -22.02 1.57
C GLU A 58 3.00 -22.86 1.39
N GLU A 59 3.68 -22.73 0.26
CA GLU A 59 4.92 -23.45 -0.04
C GLU A 59 6.10 -22.90 0.77
N ILE A 60 6.24 -21.57 0.82
CA ILE A 60 7.37 -20.90 1.49
C ILE A 60 7.21 -20.90 3.01
N LYS A 61 5.97 -20.84 3.53
CA LYS A 61 5.65 -20.75 4.98
C LYS A 61 6.47 -19.70 5.72
N PRO A 62 6.41 -18.42 5.29
CA PRO A 62 7.31 -17.39 5.79
C PRO A 62 7.08 -17.09 7.27
N ASP A 63 8.15 -16.73 7.99
CA ASP A 63 8.01 -16.22 9.36
C ASP A 63 7.22 -14.90 9.37
N TYR A 64 7.55 -14.02 8.43
CA TYR A 64 6.92 -12.72 8.26
C TYR A 64 6.43 -12.53 6.81
N LEU A 65 5.19 -12.09 6.65
CA LEU A 65 4.60 -11.74 5.36
C LEU A 65 4.37 -10.23 5.29
N PHE A 66 4.80 -9.61 4.20
CA PHE A 66 4.60 -8.19 3.91
C PHE A 66 3.69 -8.05 2.70
N ILE A 67 2.51 -7.46 2.87
CA ILE A 67 1.54 -7.22 1.80
C ILE A 67 1.65 -5.75 1.38
N PHE A 68 2.20 -5.51 0.19
CA PHE A 68 2.43 -4.17 -0.36
C PHE A 68 1.75 -4.00 -1.71
N SER A 69 0.61 -3.32 -1.70
CA SER A 69 -0.15 -3.02 -2.91
C SER A 69 -0.75 -1.63 -2.84
N ARG A 70 -0.71 -0.91 -3.97
CA ARG A 70 -1.61 0.22 -4.19
C ARG A 70 -3.01 -0.29 -4.54
N PHE A 71 -4.03 0.33 -3.95
CA PHE A 71 -5.41 -0.12 -4.13
C PHE A 71 -6.00 0.08 -5.52
N PHE A 72 -6.93 -0.81 -5.89
CA PHE A 72 -7.89 -0.61 -6.98
C PHE A 72 -9.30 -0.70 -6.39
N ASP A 73 -9.90 -1.89 -6.40
CA ASP A 73 -11.32 -2.02 -6.09
C ASP A 73 -11.60 -1.94 -4.60
N ILE A 74 -10.59 -2.21 -3.78
CA ILE A 74 -10.72 -2.04 -2.32
C ILE A 74 -10.89 -0.58 -1.89
N GLY A 75 -10.79 0.38 -2.81
CA GLY A 75 -11.16 1.77 -2.56
C GLY A 75 -12.60 2.13 -2.95
N ASN A 76 -13.37 1.18 -3.49
CA ASN A 76 -14.74 1.43 -3.93
C ASN A 76 -15.67 1.67 -2.72
N PRO A 77 -16.71 2.51 -2.86
CA PRO A 77 -17.71 2.68 -1.81
C PRO A 77 -18.41 1.35 -1.47
N MET A 78 -18.99 1.27 -0.27
CA MET A 78 -19.88 0.15 0.06
C MET A 78 -21.13 0.19 -0.82
N PRO A 79 -21.74 -0.96 -1.14
CA PRO A 79 -23.03 -1.00 -1.84
C PRO A 79 -24.10 -0.17 -1.09
N PRO A 80 -25.09 0.42 -1.78
CA PRO A 80 -26.08 1.32 -1.16
C PRO A 80 -26.84 0.77 0.05
N ASN A 81 -27.05 -0.55 0.11
CA ASN A 81 -27.80 -1.22 1.18
C ASN A 81 -26.88 -1.79 2.29
N VAL A 82 -25.58 -1.52 2.24
CA VAL A 82 -24.60 -1.99 3.21
C VAL A 82 -24.21 -0.83 4.13
N THR A 83 -24.49 -0.99 5.42
CA THR A 83 -24.26 0.06 6.43
C THR A 83 -23.09 -0.23 7.35
N SER A 84 -22.57 -1.45 7.33
CA SER A 84 -21.43 -1.89 8.14
C SER A 84 -20.36 -2.57 7.31
N LEU A 85 -19.10 -2.47 7.74
CA LEU A 85 -18.00 -3.20 7.09
C LEU A 85 -18.16 -4.72 7.21
N ASP A 86 -18.85 -5.23 8.24
CA ASP A 86 -19.12 -6.67 8.38
C ASP A 86 -20.04 -7.21 7.29
N GLU A 87 -20.80 -6.34 6.62
CA GLU A 87 -21.67 -6.66 5.48
C GLU A 87 -21.04 -6.31 4.13
N ASP A 88 -19.89 -5.63 4.14
CA ASP A 88 -19.19 -5.22 2.92
C ASP A 88 -18.59 -6.43 2.19
N PRO A 89 -19.02 -6.72 0.95
CA PRO A 89 -18.54 -7.88 0.21
C PRO A 89 -17.03 -7.81 -0.09
N ILE A 90 -16.48 -6.60 -0.26
CA ILE A 90 -15.05 -6.42 -0.48
C ILE A 90 -14.29 -6.78 0.80
N TYR A 91 -14.72 -6.24 1.94
CA TYR A 91 -14.12 -6.54 3.24
C TYR A 91 -14.18 -8.05 3.55
N ARG A 92 -15.35 -8.68 3.38
CA ARG A 92 -15.51 -10.13 3.62
C ARG A 92 -14.54 -10.95 2.79
N LYS A 93 -14.38 -10.62 1.51
CA LYS A 93 -13.43 -11.31 0.63
C LYS A 93 -11.99 -11.10 1.09
N MET A 94 -11.61 -9.88 1.45
CA MET A 94 -10.28 -9.58 1.99
C MET A 94 -10.00 -10.33 3.29
N LYS A 95 -10.99 -10.42 4.17
CA LYS A 95 -10.89 -11.18 5.42
C LYS A 95 -10.68 -12.67 5.14
N SER A 96 -11.52 -13.27 4.30
CA SER A 96 -11.36 -14.67 3.90
C SER A 96 -9.98 -14.95 3.28
N GLN A 97 -9.46 -14.00 2.50
CA GLN A 97 -8.14 -14.11 1.90
C GLN A 97 -7.01 -14.05 2.93
N LEU A 98 -7.11 -13.13 3.89
CA LEU A 98 -6.14 -12.99 4.99
C LEU A 98 -6.09 -14.27 5.85
N GLU A 99 -7.24 -14.88 6.13
CA GLU A 99 -7.34 -16.16 6.86
C GLU A 99 -6.61 -17.31 6.15
N ILE A 100 -6.54 -17.30 4.82
CA ILE A 100 -5.75 -18.29 4.07
C ILE A 100 -4.26 -18.10 4.37
N TYR A 101 -3.75 -16.86 4.30
CA TYR A 101 -2.34 -16.58 4.59
C TYR A 101 -1.96 -16.87 6.04
N LEU A 102 -2.84 -16.58 7.00
CA LEU A 102 -2.59 -16.79 8.43
C LEU A 102 -2.30 -18.24 8.81
N LYS A 103 -2.77 -19.22 8.01
CA LYS A 103 -2.50 -20.65 8.21
C LYS A 103 -1.03 -21.03 7.98
N SER A 104 -0.33 -20.29 7.12
CA SER A 104 1.01 -20.65 6.66
C SER A 104 2.09 -19.69 7.14
N VAL A 105 1.74 -18.44 7.40
CA VAL A 105 2.65 -17.48 8.04
C VAL A 105 2.89 -17.92 9.49
N ARG A 106 4.13 -17.86 9.98
CA ARG A 106 4.45 -18.34 11.35
C ARG A 106 4.28 -17.26 12.42
N ASN A 107 4.79 -16.05 12.18
CA ASN A 107 4.78 -14.99 13.17
C ASN A 107 3.73 -13.92 12.85
N LYS A 108 4.04 -13.00 11.93
CA LYS A 108 3.25 -11.76 11.75
C LYS A 108 3.06 -11.39 10.28
N ILE A 109 1.89 -10.84 9.97
CA ILE A 109 1.56 -10.27 8.66
C ILE A 109 1.55 -8.74 8.79
N TYR A 110 2.40 -8.08 8.02
CA TYR A 110 2.44 -6.63 7.91
C TYR A 110 1.76 -6.20 6.61
N MET A 111 0.86 -5.23 6.70
CA MET A 111 0.08 -4.75 5.56
C MET A 111 0.30 -3.25 5.39
N MET A 112 0.69 -2.83 4.19
CA MET A 112 0.79 -1.41 3.85
C MET A 112 -0.61 -0.78 3.92
N ASN A 113 -0.80 0.20 4.81
CA ASN A 113 -2.02 1.00 4.81
C ASN A 113 -2.04 1.93 3.60
N GLN A 114 -3.23 2.22 3.11
CA GLN A 114 -3.40 2.85 1.81
C GLN A 114 -3.19 4.36 1.89
N ILE A 115 -2.50 4.89 0.88
CA ILE A 115 -2.33 6.33 0.62
C ILE A 115 -3.15 6.72 -0.60
N ALA A 116 -3.51 8.00 -0.74
CA ALA A 116 -4.30 8.45 -1.88
C ALA A 116 -3.63 8.10 -3.21
N ARG A 117 -4.44 7.81 -4.22
CA ARG A 117 -3.92 7.60 -5.56
C ARG A 117 -3.79 8.92 -6.26
N SER A 118 -2.56 9.24 -6.67
CA SER A 118 -2.36 10.44 -7.46
C SER A 118 -2.81 10.26 -8.91
N ASN A 119 -3.16 11.37 -9.56
CA ASN A 119 -3.34 11.44 -11.00
C ASN A 119 -1.97 11.37 -11.71
N LYS A 120 -1.95 11.33 -13.06
CA LYS A 120 -0.69 11.25 -13.84
C LYS A 120 -0.03 12.62 -14.11
N GLN A 121 -0.44 13.69 -13.43
CA GLN A 121 0.09 15.04 -13.64
C GLN A 121 1.31 15.36 -12.77
N ILE A 122 1.97 14.33 -12.23
CA ILE A 122 3.15 14.44 -11.35
C ILE A 122 4.25 15.33 -11.96
N GLY A 123 4.48 15.23 -13.27
CA GLY A 123 5.49 16.03 -13.96
C GLY A 123 5.25 17.55 -13.97
N LEU A 124 4.04 18.02 -13.63
CA LEU A 124 3.72 19.45 -13.58
C LEU A 124 3.91 20.07 -12.19
N ILE A 125 4.15 19.25 -11.16
CA ILE A 125 4.21 19.69 -9.77
C ILE A 125 5.34 20.70 -9.55
N ALA A 126 6.55 20.39 -9.99
CA ALA A 126 7.71 21.28 -9.79
C ALA A 126 7.46 22.67 -10.38
N LYS A 127 6.84 22.74 -11.57
CA LYS A 127 6.43 24.00 -12.18
C LYS A 127 5.43 24.75 -11.30
N ALA A 128 4.36 24.08 -10.86
CA ALA A 128 3.32 24.69 -10.04
C ALA A 128 3.87 25.24 -8.71
N VAL A 129 4.79 24.52 -8.07
CA VAL A 129 5.44 24.94 -6.82
C VAL A 129 6.35 26.14 -7.06
N VAL A 130 7.18 26.12 -8.11
CA VAL A 130 8.07 27.26 -8.45
C VAL A 130 7.28 28.51 -8.82
N GLU A 131 6.14 28.35 -9.51
CA GLU A 131 5.22 29.43 -9.85
C GLU A 131 4.38 29.90 -8.66
N LYS A 132 4.57 29.33 -7.46
CA LYS A 132 3.84 29.66 -6.22
C LYS A 132 2.32 29.56 -6.38
N GLN A 133 1.86 28.55 -7.12
CA GLN A 133 0.44 28.24 -7.19
C GLN A 133 -0.10 27.87 -5.80
N ASP A 134 -1.43 27.95 -5.63
CA ASP A 134 -2.07 27.51 -4.39
C ASP A 134 -1.83 26.01 -4.17
N LEU A 135 -1.02 25.69 -3.16
CA LEU A 135 -0.60 24.32 -2.88
C LEU A 135 -1.75 23.44 -2.38
N VAL A 136 -2.79 24.02 -1.76
CA VAL A 136 -3.96 23.27 -1.29
C VAL A 136 -4.79 22.82 -2.49
N GLU A 137 -5.02 23.72 -3.44
CA GLU A 137 -5.72 23.38 -4.69
C GLU A 137 -4.90 22.43 -5.55
N LEU A 138 -3.57 22.60 -5.60
CA LEU A 138 -2.67 21.64 -6.24
C LEU A 138 -2.80 20.25 -5.61
N ASP A 139 -2.70 20.13 -4.28
CA ASP A 139 -2.81 18.85 -3.58
C ASP A 139 -4.14 18.14 -3.88
N LYS A 140 -5.26 18.89 -3.84
CA LYS A 140 -6.59 18.35 -4.19
C LYS A 140 -6.64 17.87 -5.63
N SER A 141 -6.11 18.66 -6.57
CA SER A 141 -6.11 18.31 -7.99
C SER A 141 -5.33 17.02 -8.26
N LEU A 142 -4.28 16.76 -7.47
CA LEU A 142 -3.43 15.58 -7.61
C LEU A 142 -4.07 14.30 -7.13
N VAL A 143 -5.17 14.32 -6.37
CA VAL A 143 -5.85 13.11 -5.87
C VAL A 143 -6.85 12.59 -6.91
N ALA A 144 -6.51 11.46 -7.55
CA ALA A 144 -7.43 10.76 -8.45
C ALA A 144 -8.42 9.86 -7.70
N ARG A 145 -8.00 9.23 -6.59
CA ARG A 145 -8.87 8.41 -5.74
C ARG A 145 -8.51 8.54 -4.27
N ASP A 146 -9.53 8.78 -3.46
CA ASP A 146 -9.44 8.85 -2.01
C ASP A 146 -9.24 7.44 -1.39
N PRO A 147 -8.36 7.28 -0.39
CA PRO A 147 -8.04 5.99 0.19
C PRO A 147 -8.95 5.58 1.36
N LYS A 148 -9.90 6.41 1.80
CA LYS A 148 -10.68 6.23 3.04
C LYS A 148 -11.30 4.85 3.17
N MET A 149 -12.00 4.37 2.14
CA MET A 149 -12.61 3.03 2.19
C MET A 149 -11.57 1.90 2.25
N ALA A 150 -10.47 2.05 1.52
CA ALA A 150 -9.39 1.05 1.53
C ALA A 150 -8.69 0.99 2.89
N ARG A 151 -8.45 2.16 3.51
CA ARG A 151 -7.92 2.28 4.87
C ARG A 151 -8.85 1.66 5.90
N LEU A 152 -10.14 2.01 5.87
CA LEU A 152 -11.15 1.46 6.79
C LEU A 152 -11.18 -0.08 6.75
N ARG A 153 -11.10 -0.68 5.54
CA ARG A 153 -11.05 -2.14 5.38
C ARG A 153 -9.78 -2.74 5.98
N TYR A 154 -8.61 -2.15 5.72
CA TYR A 154 -7.33 -2.62 6.28
C TYR A 154 -7.26 -2.46 7.80
N GLU A 155 -7.73 -1.33 8.32
CA GLU A 155 -7.80 -1.04 9.76
C GLU A 155 -8.70 -2.04 10.49
N LYS A 156 -9.87 -2.36 9.91
CA LYS A 156 -10.75 -3.40 10.46
C LYS A 156 -10.10 -4.79 10.44
N LEU A 157 -9.44 -5.18 9.33
CA LEU A 157 -8.72 -6.46 9.27
C LEU A 157 -7.67 -6.59 10.38
N VAL A 158 -6.87 -5.54 10.60
CA VAL A 158 -5.85 -5.56 11.65
C VAL A 158 -6.46 -5.55 13.04
N SER A 159 -7.56 -4.82 13.26
CA SER A 159 -8.25 -4.82 14.56
C SER A 159 -8.78 -6.20 14.96
N GLU A 160 -9.06 -7.07 13.98
CA GLU A 160 -9.59 -8.42 14.17
C GLU A 160 -8.50 -9.50 14.05
N CYS A 161 -7.24 -9.14 13.83
CA CYS A 161 -6.12 -10.06 13.65
C CYS A 161 -4.96 -9.75 14.61
N SER A 162 -4.81 -10.56 15.66
CA SER A 162 -3.74 -10.40 16.67
C SER A 162 -2.32 -10.54 16.12
N ARG A 163 -2.18 -11.19 14.96
CA ARG A 163 -0.92 -11.42 14.24
C ARG A 163 -0.74 -10.49 13.05
N CYS A 164 -1.50 -9.40 12.98
CA CYS A 164 -1.43 -8.44 11.90
C CYS A 164 -0.99 -7.07 12.40
N ALA A 165 -0.33 -6.29 11.54
CA ALA A 165 -0.05 -4.88 11.81
C ALA A 165 -0.05 -4.06 10.52
N LEU A 166 -0.37 -2.78 10.66
CA LEU A 166 -0.28 -1.82 9.57
C LEU A 166 1.11 -1.19 9.50
N ILE A 167 1.56 -0.97 8.27
CA ILE A 167 2.66 -0.07 7.94
C ILE A 167 2.00 1.18 7.33
N ASP A 168 1.95 2.27 8.07
CA ASP A 168 1.20 3.46 7.66
C ASP A 168 2.13 4.60 7.23
N TYR A 169 1.95 5.06 5.99
CA TYR A 169 2.66 6.20 5.43
C TYR A 169 1.86 7.49 5.47
N LYS A 170 0.60 7.48 5.95
CA LYS A 170 -0.21 8.70 6.09
C LYS A 170 0.56 9.85 6.78
N PRO A 171 1.30 9.64 7.89
CA PRO A 171 2.02 10.73 8.55
C PRO A 171 3.07 11.44 7.68
N TYR A 172 3.51 10.82 6.58
CA TYR A 172 4.53 11.35 5.67
C TYR A 172 3.93 12.02 4.43
N PHE A 173 2.69 11.68 4.07
CA PHE A 173 2.06 12.14 2.83
C PHE A 173 0.76 12.92 3.04
N PHE A 174 0.23 12.97 4.26
CA PHE A 174 -0.99 13.71 4.57
C PHE A 174 -0.68 14.92 5.45
N ASN A 175 -1.07 16.10 4.98
CA ASN A 175 -0.94 17.33 5.74
C ASN A 175 -2.18 17.51 6.62
N GLU A 176 -2.03 17.34 7.93
CA GLU A 176 -3.12 17.47 8.90
C GLU A 176 -3.63 18.92 9.07
N THR A 177 -2.86 19.93 8.66
CA THR A 177 -3.32 21.33 8.72
C THR A 177 -4.26 21.65 7.56
N THR A 178 -3.89 21.24 6.35
CA THR A 178 -4.67 21.52 5.14
C THR A 178 -5.69 20.42 4.82
N GLN A 179 -5.60 19.28 5.51
CA GLN A 179 -6.41 18.08 5.27
C GLN A 179 -6.26 17.57 3.83
N THR A 180 -5.04 17.63 3.28
CA THR A 180 -4.73 17.23 1.90
C THR A 180 -3.61 16.20 1.82
N TRP A 181 -3.60 15.41 0.73
CA TRP A 181 -2.49 14.51 0.41
C TRP A 181 -1.45 15.25 -0.43
N ARG A 182 -0.20 15.30 0.06
CA ARG A 182 0.93 15.95 -0.59
C ARG A 182 2.01 14.94 -0.94
N PHE A 183 2.31 14.85 -2.23
CA PHE A 183 3.25 13.86 -2.80
C PHE A 183 4.52 14.49 -3.36
N TYR A 184 4.90 15.65 -2.84
CA TYR A 184 6.10 16.38 -3.24
C TYR A 184 6.70 17.14 -2.07
N ASP A 185 7.99 17.43 -2.20
CA ASP A 185 8.77 18.18 -1.25
C ASP A 185 8.72 19.68 -1.60
N GLU A 186 7.94 20.44 -0.83
CA GLU A 186 7.83 21.90 -0.99
C GLU A 186 9.17 22.61 -0.81
N GLN A 187 10.02 22.11 0.12
CA GLN A 187 11.32 22.72 0.42
C GLN A 187 12.34 22.44 -0.69
N GLN A 188 12.11 21.43 -1.53
CA GLN A 188 12.95 21.05 -2.67
C GLN A 188 12.27 21.37 -4.00
N ALA A 189 11.67 22.56 -4.12
CA ALA A 189 11.07 23.09 -5.35
C ALA A 189 10.04 22.13 -6.00
N GLY A 190 9.30 21.37 -5.19
CA GLY A 190 8.29 20.43 -5.67
C GLY A 190 8.86 19.11 -6.18
N LEU A 191 10.07 18.72 -5.76
CA LEU A 191 10.63 17.40 -6.07
C LEU A 191 9.66 16.30 -5.62
N THR A 192 9.28 15.43 -6.54
CA THR A 192 8.15 14.53 -6.32
C THR A 192 8.57 13.26 -5.59
N TYR A 193 7.76 12.85 -4.62
CA TYR A 193 7.86 11.54 -3.97
C TYR A 193 7.27 10.42 -4.82
N LEU A 194 6.61 10.76 -5.93
CA LEU A 194 6.05 9.82 -6.89
C LEU A 194 6.74 9.92 -8.25
N THR A 195 6.74 8.81 -8.98
CA THR A 195 7.06 8.77 -10.42
C THR A 195 5.79 8.97 -11.25
N ASN A 196 5.93 9.16 -12.57
CA ASN A 196 4.77 9.19 -13.50
C ASN A 196 3.97 7.87 -13.51
N GLY A 197 4.57 6.76 -13.09
CA GLY A 197 3.90 5.47 -12.88
C GLY A 197 3.02 5.44 -11.61
N ILE A 198 3.07 6.51 -10.81
CA ILE A 198 2.44 6.63 -9.48
C ILE A 198 3.01 5.53 -8.56
N HIS A 199 4.31 5.31 -8.63
CA HIS A 199 5.12 4.56 -7.65
C HIS A 199 5.91 5.53 -6.81
N LEU A 200 6.43 5.11 -5.65
CA LEU A 200 7.37 5.98 -4.93
C LEU A 200 8.64 6.16 -5.77
N SER A 201 9.07 7.40 -5.92
CA SER A 201 10.40 7.74 -6.45
C SER A 201 11.48 7.34 -5.45
N PHE A 202 12.76 7.41 -5.82
CA PHE A 202 13.84 7.22 -4.83
C PHE A 202 13.71 8.21 -3.66
N HIS A 203 13.38 9.48 -3.94
CA HIS A 203 13.10 10.48 -2.90
C HIS A 203 11.94 10.05 -1.98
N GLY A 204 10.86 9.51 -2.56
CA GLY A 204 9.72 8.99 -1.80
C GLY A 204 10.04 7.75 -0.97
N LEU A 205 10.89 6.84 -1.47
CA LEU A 205 11.35 5.67 -0.73
C LEU A 205 12.28 6.06 0.43
N GLU A 206 13.14 7.05 0.25
CA GLU A 206 13.98 7.58 1.34
C GLU A 206 13.13 8.25 2.43
N LEU A 207 12.08 8.99 2.06
CA LEU A 207 11.15 9.59 3.02
C LEU A 207 10.54 8.55 3.96
N ILE A 208 10.13 7.39 3.44
CA ILE A 208 9.49 6.33 4.22
C ILE A 208 10.46 5.26 4.77
N ARG A 209 11.75 5.33 4.41
CA ARG A 209 12.78 4.37 4.85
C ARG A 209 12.79 4.18 6.38
N PRO A 210 12.68 5.22 7.23
CA PRO A 210 12.62 5.04 8.68
C PRO A 210 11.47 4.14 9.14
N VAL A 211 10.32 4.15 8.45
CA VAL A 211 9.18 3.30 8.77
C VAL A 211 9.52 1.83 8.53
N ILE A 212 10.08 1.51 7.36
CA ILE A 212 10.49 0.15 7.04
C ILE A 212 11.62 -0.33 7.94
N ARG A 213 12.60 0.52 8.23
CA ARG A 213 13.67 0.23 9.19
C ARG A 213 13.14 -0.16 10.56
N ASN A 214 12.18 0.60 11.08
CA ASN A 214 11.58 0.31 12.39
C ASN A 214 10.85 -1.04 12.38
N VAL A 215 10.15 -1.37 11.30
CA VAL A 215 9.53 -2.68 11.12
C VAL A 215 10.60 -3.77 11.10
N CYS A 216 11.65 -3.64 10.28
CA CYS A 216 12.76 -4.59 10.19
C CYS A 216 13.48 -4.79 11.54
N ASN A 217 13.65 -3.72 12.33
CA ASN A 217 14.27 -3.79 13.65
C ASN A 217 13.42 -4.56 14.68
N SER A 218 12.11 -4.60 14.48
CA SER A 218 11.15 -5.33 15.33
C SER A 218 10.92 -6.80 14.95
N LEU A 219 11.55 -7.27 13.85
CA LEU A 219 11.48 -8.67 13.41
C LEU A 219 12.39 -9.59 14.23
#